data_AF-A0AAD8M7R2-F1
#
_entry.id   AF-A0AAD8M7R2-F1
#
_cell.length_a   1.000
_cell.length_b   1.000
_cell.length_c   1.000
_cell.angle_alpha   90.00
_cell.angle_beta   90.00
_cell.angle_gamma   90.00
#
_symmetry.space_group_name_H-M   'P 1'
#
loop_
_entity.id
_entity.type
_entity.pdbx_description
1 polymer ?
#
loop_
_entity_poly.entity_id
_entity_poly.type
_entity_poly.pdbx_seq_one_letter_code
_entity_poly.pdbx_strand_id
1 'polypeptide(L)'
;MPQDEYENEYEKGTIARVLHYITHLIKYKDKHSMDHNGKVKNQKFPSILEEKFRTMFEPNSQRLSSEKNTFLINHVLVLTLFDDGYRSDISDIAKDLKIGVVELRKHWLELGCKLVREKNTVFATLHVPLTFPVNRQKKRKM
;
A
#
# COMPACT_ATOMS: atom_id res chain seq x y z
N MET A 1 -23.68 -16.52 -24.09
CA MET A 1 -22.64 -15.50 -23.87
C MET A 1 -21.30 -16.21 -23.78
N PRO A 2 -20.25 -15.72 -24.46
CA PRO A 2 -18.95 -16.38 -24.50
C PRO A 2 -18.27 -16.37 -23.12
N GLN A 3 -17.54 -17.44 -22.79
CA GLN A 3 -16.92 -17.66 -21.49
C GLN A 3 -15.83 -16.62 -21.16
N ASP A 4 -15.15 -16.09 -22.19
CA ASP A 4 -14.10 -15.08 -22.04
C ASP A 4 -14.60 -13.72 -21.53
N GLU A 5 -15.88 -13.40 -21.76
CA GLU A 5 -16.50 -12.16 -21.29
C GLU A 5 -16.77 -12.19 -19.78
N TYR A 6 -17.11 -13.37 -19.24
CA TYR A 6 -17.44 -13.56 -17.83
C TYR A 6 -16.19 -13.50 -16.93
N GLU A 7 -15.09 -14.11 -17.38
CA GLU A 7 -13.82 -14.12 -16.64
C GLU A 7 -13.22 -12.70 -16.52
N ASN A 8 -13.27 -11.95 -17.62
CA ASN A 8 -12.87 -10.54 -17.66
C ASN A 8 -13.73 -9.65 -16.74
N GLU A 9 -15.05 -9.88 -16.68
CA GLU A 9 -15.95 -9.13 -15.80
C GLU A 9 -15.70 -9.43 -14.31
N TYR A 10 -15.38 -10.68 -13.98
CA TYR A 10 -15.00 -11.09 -12.63
C TYR A 10 -13.65 -10.49 -12.18
N GLU A 11 -12.65 -10.51 -13.06
CA GLU A 11 -11.34 -9.90 -12.81
C GLU A 11 -11.45 -8.39 -12.57
N LYS A 12 -12.18 -7.68 -13.45
CA LYS A 12 -12.49 -6.26 -13.28
C LYS A 12 -13.23 -5.97 -11.98
N GLY A 13 -14.19 -6.81 -11.62
CA GLY A 13 -14.92 -6.71 -10.36
C GLY A 13 -14.01 -6.87 -9.15
N THR A 14 -13.00 -7.73 -9.24
CA THR A 14 -12.02 -7.97 -8.17
C THR A 14 -11.06 -6.79 -8.01
N ILE A 15 -10.50 -6.29 -9.12
CA ILE A 15 -9.66 -5.09 -9.17
C ILE A 15 -10.41 -3.89 -8.57
N ALA A 16 -11.65 -3.65 -9.01
CA ALA A 16 -12.47 -2.57 -8.50
C ALA A 16 -12.69 -2.67 -6.97
N ARG A 17 -12.88 -3.87 -6.43
CA ARG A 17 -13.01 -4.11 -4.98
C ARG A 17 -11.71 -3.82 -4.24
N VAL A 18 -10.56 -4.23 -4.79
CA VAL A 18 -9.24 -3.96 -4.19
C VAL A 18 -8.97 -2.45 -4.17
N LEU A 19 -9.18 -1.75 -5.28
CA LEU A 19 -9.05 -0.30 -5.36
C LEU A 19 -9.99 0.43 -4.39
N HIS A 20 -11.24 -0.03 -4.29
CA HIS A 20 -12.20 0.50 -3.32
C HIS A 20 -11.71 0.30 -1.88
N TYR A 21 -11.16 -0.88 -1.58
CA TYR A 21 -10.59 -1.19 -0.27
C TYR A 21 -9.36 -0.33 0.06
N ILE A 22 -8.43 -0.16 -0.89
CA ILE A 22 -7.26 0.74 -0.77
C ILE A 22 -7.73 2.17 -0.47
N THR A 23 -8.73 2.66 -1.20
CA THR A 23 -9.29 4.00 -0.99
C THR A 23 -9.79 4.18 0.44
N HIS A 24 -10.47 3.18 1.00
CA HIS A 24 -10.92 3.24 2.39
C HIS A 24 -9.79 3.15 3.41
N LEU A 25 -8.71 2.39 3.14
CA LEU A 25 -7.52 2.36 3.99
C LEU A 25 -6.83 3.73 4.05
N ILE A 26 -6.68 4.40 2.91
CA ILE A 26 -6.09 5.74 2.83
C ILE A 26 -6.95 6.74 3.61
N LYS A 27 -8.27 6.69 3.44
CA LYS A 27 -9.20 7.52 4.22
C LYS A 27 -9.11 7.26 5.73
N TYR A 28 -8.98 6.00 6.12
CA TYR A 28 -8.80 5.61 7.52
C TYR A 28 -7.50 6.18 8.10
N LYS A 29 -6.38 6.05 7.38
CA LYS A 29 -5.12 6.69 7.76
C LYS A 29 -5.26 8.20 7.92
N ASP A 30 -5.87 8.87 6.94
CA ASP A 30 -6.05 10.31 6.96
C ASP A 30 -6.95 10.76 8.14
N LYS A 31 -7.97 9.98 8.49
CA LYS A 31 -8.82 10.21 9.68
C LYS A 31 -8.03 10.11 11.00
N HIS A 32 -7.02 9.25 11.06
CA HIS A 32 -6.21 9.02 12.26
C HIS A 32 -4.88 9.80 12.29
N SER A 33 -4.60 10.60 11.25
CA SER A 33 -3.43 11.49 11.16
C SER A 33 -3.69 12.85 11.84
N MET A 34 -2.61 13.51 12.29
CA MET A 34 -2.65 14.79 13.00
C MET A 34 -3.12 15.98 12.15
N ASP A 35 -3.11 15.85 10.82
CA ASP A 35 -3.29 16.94 9.85
C ASP A 35 -4.78 17.25 9.58
N HIS A 36 -5.48 17.54 10.68
CA HIS A 36 -6.94 17.55 10.78
C HIS A 36 -7.58 18.77 10.10
N ASN A 37 -7.86 18.69 8.80
CA ASN A 37 -8.94 19.48 8.22
C ASN A 37 -10.28 18.82 8.60
N GLY A 38 -11.05 19.47 9.48
CA GLY A 38 -12.30 18.97 10.08
C GLY A 38 -13.42 18.50 9.12
N LYS A 39 -13.20 18.54 7.81
CA LYS A 39 -14.11 18.06 6.76
C LYS A 39 -14.16 16.53 6.61
N VAL A 40 -13.13 15.78 7.00
CA VAL A 40 -13.06 14.32 6.76
C VAL A 40 -13.87 13.51 7.78
N LYS A 41 -14.17 14.05 8.96
CA LYS A 41 -14.93 13.34 10.01
C LYS A 41 -16.37 12.99 9.61
N ASN A 42 -16.95 13.68 8.63
CA ASN A 42 -18.36 13.53 8.26
C ASN A 42 -18.58 12.71 6.97
N GLN A 43 -17.53 12.12 6.38
CA GLN A 43 -17.72 11.25 5.23
C GLN A 43 -18.24 9.89 5.72
N LYS A 44 -19.39 9.44 5.21
CA LYS A 44 -19.98 8.12 5.51
C LYS A 44 -18.95 7.04 5.25
N PHE A 45 -18.44 6.46 6.32
CA PHE A 45 -17.52 5.32 6.28
C PHE A 45 -18.32 4.06 6.60
N PRO A 46 -18.23 2.98 5.81
CA PRO A 46 -18.94 1.75 6.11
C PRO A 46 -18.49 1.18 7.47
N SER A 47 -19.43 0.99 8.40
CA SER A 47 -19.14 0.56 9.78
C SER A 47 -18.36 -0.76 9.85
N ILE A 48 -18.65 -1.69 8.95
CA ILE A 48 -17.95 -2.99 8.83
C ILE A 48 -16.47 -2.79 8.50
N LEU A 49 -16.14 -1.88 7.57
CA LEU A 49 -14.75 -1.58 7.23
C LEU A 49 -14.06 -0.86 8.39
N GLU A 50 -14.77 0.02 9.10
CA GLU A 50 -14.19 0.76 10.21
C GLU A 50 -13.83 -0.17 11.35
N GLU A 51 -14.74 -1.10 11.69
CA GLU A 51 -14.52 -2.12 12.69
C GLU A 51 -13.37 -3.06 12.31
N LYS A 52 -13.31 -3.48 11.04
CA LYS A 52 -12.22 -4.32 10.53
C LYS A 52 -10.87 -3.62 10.64
N PHE A 53 -10.78 -2.36 10.22
CA PHE A 53 -9.55 -1.57 10.28
C PHE A 53 -9.16 -1.27 11.72
N ARG A 54 -10.12 -0.92 12.57
CA ARG A 54 -9.91 -0.74 14.00
C ARG A 54 -9.34 -2.02 14.62
N THR A 55 -9.88 -3.19 14.28
CA THR A 55 -9.38 -4.48 14.78
C THR A 55 -7.98 -4.81 14.27
N MET A 56 -7.68 -4.50 13.00
CA MET A 56 -6.42 -4.85 12.35
C MET A 56 -5.27 -3.92 12.74
N PHE A 57 -5.54 -2.60 12.85
CA PHE A 57 -4.53 -1.58 13.06
C PHE A 57 -4.47 -1.13 14.51
N GLU A 58 -5.57 -0.74 15.15
CA GLU A 58 -5.54 -0.34 16.56
C GLU A 58 -6.93 -0.32 17.23
N PRO A 59 -7.26 -1.28 18.11
CA PRO A 59 -8.62 -1.41 18.65
C PRO A 59 -9.01 -0.30 19.63
N ASN A 60 -8.03 0.27 20.33
CA ASN A 60 -8.26 1.05 21.55
C ASN A 60 -7.73 2.50 21.51
N SER A 61 -7.22 2.97 20.37
CA SER A 61 -6.64 4.32 20.26
C SER A 61 -7.35 5.14 19.19
N GLN A 62 -7.58 6.42 19.50
CA GLN A 62 -8.08 7.39 18.53
C GLN A 62 -6.99 7.81 17.53
N ARG A 63 -5.72 7.48 17.80
CA ARG A 63 -4.56 7.82 16.97
C ARG A 63 -3.75 6.56 16.69
N LEU A 64 -3.32 6.41 15.44
CA LEU A 64 -2.43 5.32 15.06
C LEU A 64 -1.05 5.54 15.68
N SER A 65 -0.55 4.54 16.39
CA SER A 65 0.87 4.49 16.78
C SER A 65 1.77 4.45 15.52
N SER A 66 3.03 4.87 15.67
CA SER A 66 3.99 4.93 14.55
C SER A 66 4.17 3.57 13.85
N GLU A 67 4.22 2.49 14.63
CA GLU A 67 4.32 1.12 14.12
C GLU A 67 3.08 0.71 13.32
N LYS A 68 1.88 1.03 13.81
CA LYS A 68 0.63 0.70 13.13
C LYS A 68 0.39 1.53 11.88
N ASN A 69 0.82 2.79 11.89
CA ASN A 69 0.84 3.62 10.69
C ASN A 69 1.77 3.02 9.62
N THR A 70 2.97 2.56 10.02
CA THR A 70 3.90 1.85 9.13
C THR A 70 3.29 0.57 8.57
N PHE A 71 2.61 -0.21 9.41
CA PHE A 71 1.91 -1.43 8.99
C PHE A 71 0.78 -1.14 7.97
N LEU A 72 0.01 -0.07 8.17
CA LEU A 72 -1.02 0.38 7.23
C LEU A 72 -0.40 0.78 5.89
N ILE A 73 0.67 1.58 5.90
CA ILE A 73 1.39 2.00 4.69
C ILE A 73 1.87 0.76 3.93
N ASN A 74 2.57 -0.15 4.59
CA ASN A 74 3.06 -1.38 3.97
C ASN A 74 1.92 -2.22 3.38
N HIS A 75 0.76 -2.28 4.06
CA HIS A 75 -0.40 -3.00 3.56
C HIS A 75 -0.97 -2.37 2.28
N VAL A 76 -1.07 -1.04 2.23
CA VAL A 76 -1.48 -0.31 1.01
C VAL A 76 -0.50 -0.55 -0.13
N LEU A 77 0.81 -0.50 0.15
CA LEU A 77 1.84 -0.72 -0.87
C LEU A 77 1.74 -2.12 -1.51
N VAL A 78 1.52 -3.16 -0.71
CA VAL A 78 1.38 -4.53 -1.22
C VAL A 78 0.13 -4.69 -2.09
N LEU A 79 -1.00 -4.11 -1.66
CA LEU A 79 -2.23 -4.16 -2.46
C LEU A 79 -2.09 -3.39 -3.78
N THR A 80 -1.37 -2.26 -3.74
CA THR A 80 -1.13 -1.45 -4.95
C THR A 80 -0.16 -2.16 -5.90
N LEU A 81 0.89 -2.82 -5.39
CA LEU A 81 1.75 -3.67 -6.22
C LEU A 81 0.99 -4.78 -6.92
N PHE A 82 0.05 -5.40 -6.20
CA PHE A 82 -0.75 -6.47 -6.78
C PHE A 82 -1.63 -5.95 -7.93
N ASP A 83 -2.23 -4.77 -7.75
CA ASP A 83 -3.05 -4.11 -8.76
C ASP A 83 -2.23 -3.66 -9.99
N ASP A 84 -1.03 -3.11 -9.76
CA ASP A 84 -0.13 -2.59 -10.81
C ASP A 84 0.69 -3.69 -11.52
N GLY A 85 0.43 -4.97 -11.27
CA GLY A 85 1.19 -6.07 -11.88
C GLY A 85 2.66 -6.09 -11.45
N TYR A 86 2.92 -5.81 -10.18
CA TYR A 86 4.23 -5.79 -9.52
C TYR A 86 5.19 -4.69 -10.00
N ARG A 87 4.66 -3.64 -10.64
CA ARG A 87 5.43 -2.48 -11.08
C ARG A 87 4.67 -1.17 -10.86
N SER A 88 4.98 -0.47 -9.78
CA SER A 88 4.26 0.74 -9.35
C SER A 88 5.10 2.02 -9.45
N ASP A 89 4.48 3.15 -9.81
CA ASP A 89 5.12 4.48 -9.72
C ASP A 89 5.09 4.97 -8.27
N ILE A 90 6.28 5.23 -7.72
CA ILE A 90 6.44 5.69 -6.34
C ILE A 90 5.85 7.09 -6.13
N SER A 91 5.88 7.93 -7.17
CA SER A 91 5.48 9.34 -7.09
C SER A 91 3.99 9.49 -6.93
N ASP A 92 3.20 8.64 -7.58
CA ASP A 92 1.75 8.69 -7.53
C ASP A 92 1.23 8.18 -6.19
N ILE A 93 1.77 7.04 -5.72
CA ILE A 93 1.42 6.49 -4.41
C ILE A 93 1.85 7.43 -3.26
N ALA A 94 2.97 8.13 -3.42
CA ALA A 94 3.41 9.14 -2.45
C ALA A 94 2.41 10.30 -2.32
N LYS A 95 1.79 10.73 -3.43
CA LYS A 95 0.73 11.77 -3.41
C LYS A 95 -0.52 11.24 -2.72
N ASP A 96 -0.94 10.02 -3.05
CA ASP A 96 -2.15 9.40 -2.48
C ASP A 96 -2.04 9.19 -0.98
N LEU A 97 -0.88 8.75 -0.50
CA LEU A 97 -0.61 8.58 0.92
C LEU A 97 -0.23 9.88 1.63
N LYS A 98 0.05 10.97 0.90
CA LYS A 98 0.59 12.23 1.43
C LYS A 98 1.85 12.01 2.27
N ILE A 99 2.77 11.18 1.77
CA ILE A 99 4.04 10.85 2.41
C ILE A 99 5.19 11.29 1.50
N GLY A 100 6.32 11.67 2.09
CA GLY A 100 7.51 12.02 1.31
C GLY A 100 8.03 10.84 0.49
N VAL A 101 8.40 11.07 -0.77
CA VAL A 101 8.95 10.04 -1.66
C VAL A 101 10.16 9.32 -1.05
N VAL A 102 10.98 10.03 -0.28
CA VAL A 102 12.17 9.46 0.39
C VAL A 102 11.79 8.45 1.47
N GLU A 103 10.74 8.71 2.23
CA GLU A 103 10.22 7.80 3.24
C GLU A 103 9.58 6.59 2.59
N LEU A 104 8.76 6.81 1.54
CA LEU A 104 8.11 5.73 0.81
C LEU A 104 9.10 4.77 0.16
N ARG A 105 10.25 5.28 -0.33
CA ARG A 105 11.34 4.44 -0.85
C ARG A 105 11.88 3.43 0.17
N LYS A 106 11.92 3.78 1.46
CA LYS A 106 12.38 2.86 2.50
C LYS A 106 11.41 1.68 2.64
N HIS A 107 10.12 1.98 2.69
CA HIS A 107 9.07 0.95 2.74
C HIS A 107 9.12 0.03 1.52
N TRP A 108 9.32 0.56 0.32
CA TRP A 108 9.49 -0.27 -0.88
C TRP A 108 10.69 -1.21 -0.81
N LEU A 109 11.82 -0.73 -0.30
CA LEU A 109 13.02 -1.55 -0.13
C LEU A 109 12.83 -2.64 0.94
N GLU A 110 12.15 -2.33 2.04
CA GLU A 110 11.79 -3.29 3.10
C GLU A 110 10.87 -4.40 2.60
N LEU A 111 9.98 -4.08 1.66
CA LEU A 111 9.13 -5.05 0.96
C LEU A 111 9.89 -5.90 -0.08
N GLY A 112 11.19 -5.64 -0.28
CA GLY A 112 12.02 -6.35 -1.25
C GLY A 112 11.87 -5.87 -2.69
N CYS A 113 11.26 -4.71 -2.92
CA CYS A 113 11.16 -4.11 -4.25
C CYS A 113 12.51 -3.55 -4.69
N LYS A 114 12.81 -3.66 -5.98
CA LYS A 114 13.92 -2.94 -6.60
C LYS A 114 13.41 -1.62 -7.15
N LEU A 115 14.21 -0.57 -6.96
CA LEU A 115 13.89 0.75 -7.48
C LEU A 115 14.54 0.91 -8.85
N VAL A 116 13.73 1.00 -9.90
CA VAL A 116 14.20 1.20 -11.28
C VAL A 116 13.84 2.62 -11.70
N ARG A 117 14.84 3.41 -12.06
CA ARG A 117 14.62 4.73 -12.64
C ARG A 117 14.46 4.58 -14.14
N GLU A 118 13.32 5.00 -14.67
CA GLU A 118 13.06 5.06 -16.11
C GLU A 118 12.72 6.50 -16.48
N LYS A 119 13.54 7.09 -17.36
CA LYS A 119 13.48 8.51 -17.71
C LYS A 119 13.54 9.39 -16.45
N ASN A 120 12.43 10.02 -16.08
CA ASN A 120 12.32 10.91 -14.92
C ASN A 120 11.50 10.30 -13.76
N THR A 121 10.99 9.08 -13.91
CA THR A 121 10.14 8.42 -12.93
C THR A 121 10.89 7.29 -12.25
N VAL A 122 10.63 7.08 -10.96
CA VAL A 122 11.19 5.94 -10.21
C VAL A 122 10.06 4.95 -9.94
N PHE A 123 10.25 3.74 -10.45
CA PHE A 123 9.33 2.63 -10.27
C PHE A 123 9.83 1.70 -9.17
N ALA A 124 8.90 1.24 -8.33
CA ALA A 124 9.12 0.10 -7.46
C ALA A 124 8.70 -1.16 -8.22
N THR A 125 9.62 -2.10 -8.41
CA THR A 125 9.35 -3.35 -9.11
C THR A 125 9.67 -4.53 -8.21
N LEU A 126 8.70 -5.43 -8.04
CA LEU A 126 8.91 -6.70 -7.37
C LEU A 126 9.11 -7.79 -8.42
N HIS A 127 10.29 -8.39 -8.47
CA HIS A 127 10.53 -9.49 -9.40
C HIS A 127 9.76 -10.72 -8.94
N VAL A 128 8.99 -11.31 -9.86
CA VAL A 128 8.37 -12.62 -9.70
C VAL A 128 9.23 -13.64 -10.47
N PRO A 129 9.70 -14.75 -9.85
CA PRO A 129 9.50 -15.18 -8.47
C PRO A 129 10.32 -14.35 -7.47
N LEU A 130 9.78 -14.17 -6.25
CA LEU A 130 10.44 -13.44 -5.17
C LEU A 130 11.84 -13.99 -4.89
N THR A 131 12.87 -13.25 -5.27
CA THR A 131 14.26 -13.58 -4.94
C THR A 131 14.62 -12.93 -3.61
N PHE A 132 14.61 -13.72 -2.53
CA PHE A 132 15.10 -13.24 -1.24
C PHE A 132 16.61 -12.97 -1.33
N PRO A 133 17.10 -11.86 -0.78
CA PRO A 133 18.53 -11.61 -0.74
C PRO A 133 19.21 -12.69 0.13
N VAL A 134 20.03 -13.52 -0.50
CA VAL A 134 20.88 -14.48 0.22
C VAL A 134 21.89 -13.66 1.03
N ASN A 135 21.81 -13.72 2.35
CA ASN A 135 22.78 -13.09 3.25
C ASN A 135 24.18 -13.66 2.96
N ARG A 136 24.94 -13.01 2.07
CA ARG A 136 26.34 -13.31 1.84
C ARG A 136 27.09 -12.84 3.06
N GLN A 137 27.28 -13.73 4.03
CA GLN A 137 28.21 -13.52 5.13
C GLN A 137 29.56 -13.10 4.53
N LYS A 138 29.94 -11.83 4.72
CA LYS A 138 31.27 -11.36 4.36
C LYS A 138 32.25 -12.19 5.18
N LYS A 139 32.94 -13.15 4.55
CA LYS A 139 34.12 -13.79 5.15
C LYS A 139 35.08 -12.66 5.51
N ARG A 140 35.25 -12.42 6.81
CA ARG A 140 36.30 -11.55 7.32
C ARG A 140 37.61 -12.14 6.81
N LYS A 141 38.36 -11.40 5.99
CA LYS A 141 39.74 -11.77 5.68
C LYS A 141 40.49 -11.73 7.02
N MET A 142 40.92 -12.90 7.47
CA MET A 142 42.01 -13.03 8.44
C MET A 142 43.32 -12.70 7.73
#